data_AF-A0AAD5C9S5-F1
#
_entry.id   AF-A0AAD5C9S5-F1
#
_cell.length_a   1.000
_cell.length_b   1.000
_cell.length_c   1.000
_cell.angle_alpha   90.00
_cell.angle_beta   90.00
_cell.angle_gamma   90.00
#
_symmetry.space_group_name_H-M   'P 1'
#
loop_
_entity.id
_entity.type
_entity.pdbx_description
1 polymer ?
#
loop_
_entity_poly.entity_id
_entity_poly.type
_entity_poly.pdbx_seq_one_letter_code
_entity_poly.pdbx_strand_id
1 'polypeptide(L)'
;MTKRSKRLKEALSKILTQFYPLAGKFKDNTQIVCNDEGIYYAEARVKQKLQDFLCHPDDEKVRELLPESPCTVESSIENYVIGIQVSINRVIRS
;
A
#
# COMPACT_ATOMS: atom_id res chain seq x y z
N MET A 1 -5.21 14.44 -4.26
CA MET A 1 -5.44 13.62 -3.05
C MET A 1 -6.84 13.84 -2.52
N THR A 2 -7.48 12.82 -1.97
CA THR A 2 -8.79 12.96 -1.29
C THR A 2 -8.59 13.30 0.19
N LYS A 3 -9.59 13.89 0.85
CA LYS A 3 -9.56 14.14 2.31
C LYS A 3 -9.32 12.85 3.11
N ARG A 4 -9.87 11.72 2.64
CA ARG A 4 -9.69 10.41 3.29
C ARG A 4 -8.26 9.89 3.12
N SER A 5 -7.66 9.98 1.94
CA SER A 5 -6.28 9.49 1.76
C SER A 5 -5.26 10.37 2.50
N LYS A 6 -5.49 11.69 2.59
CA LYS A 6 -4.69 12.57 3.46
C LYS A 6 -4.73 12.11 4.93
N ARG A 7 -5.93 11.90 5.47
CA ARG A 7 -6.12 11.41 6.86
C ARG A 7 -5.47 10.04 7.08
N LEU A 8 -5.52 9.16 6.09
CA LEU A 8 -4.88 7.84 6.15
C LEU A 8 -3.36 7.98 6.25
N LYS A 9 -2.73 8.82 5.40
CA LYS A 9 -1.28 9.09 5.49
C LYS A 9 -0.87 9.69 6.82
N GLU A 10 -1.64 10.64 7.35
CA GLU A 10 -1.38 11.25 8.66
C GLU A 10 -1.51 10.23 9.81
N ALA A 11 -2.55 9.39 9.79
CA ALA A 11 -2.72 8.34 10.79
C ALA A 11 -1.60 7.30 10.70
N LEU A 12 -1.22 6.91 9.48
CA LEU A 12 -0.15 5.96 9.23
C LEU A 12 1.19 6.50 9.75
N SER A 13 1.52 7.77 9.49
CA SER A 13 2.74 8.39 10.03
C SER A 13 2.81 8.29 11.56
N LYS A 14 1.69 8.52 12.27
CA LYS A 14 1.63 8.38 13.74
C LYS A 14 1.80 6.94 14.22
N ILE A 15 1.28 5.98 13.46
CA ILE A 15 1.41 4.55 13.77
C ILE A 15 2.83 4.08 13.51
N LEU A 16 3.45 4.50 12.40
CA LEU A 16 4.82 4.14 12.07
C LEU A 16 5.82 4.66 13.10
N THR A 17 5.57 5.80 13.75
CA THR A 17 6.41 6.22 14.89
C THR A 17 6.35 5.25 16.07
N GLN A 18 5.19 4.62 16.32
CA GLN A 18 5.04 3.62 17.39
C GLN A 18 5.55 2.24 16.97
N PHE A 19 5.45 1.92 15.68
CA PHE A 19 5.93 0.68 15.07
C PHE A 19 7.08 0.97 14.12
N TYR A 20 8.11 1.66 14.63
CA TYR A 20 9.23 2.16 13.84
C TYR A 20 9.95 1.10 12.98
N PRO A 21 10.03 -0.20 13.34
CA PRO A 21 10.65 -1.19 12.44
C PRO A 21 9.92 -1.32 11.10
N LEU A 22 8.62 -1.06 11.06
CA LEU A 22 7.82 -1.13 9.84
C LEU A 22 8.14 0.00 8.86
N ALA A 23 8.74 1.10 9.34
CA ALA A 23 9.22 2.21 8.52
C ALA A 23 10.67 2.02 8.04
N GLY A 24 11.23 0.82 8.23
CA GLY A 24 12.55 0.45 7.77
C GLY A 24 12.55 -0.33 6.47
N LYS A 25 13.69 -0.94 6.18
CA LYS A 25 13.89 -1.86 5.05
C LYS A 25 14.49 -3.17 5.50
N PHE A 26 14.22 -4.22 4.75
CA PHE A 26 14.97 -5.46 4.87
C PHE A 26 16.42 -5.20 4.46
N LYS A 27 17.35 -5.54 5.33
CA LYS A 27 18.78 -5.57 4.99
C LYS A 27 19.16 -6.90 4.35
N ASP A 28 18.49 -7.96 4.78
CA ASP A 28 18.59 -9.33 4.30
C ASP A 28 17.32 -10.08 4.73
N ASN A 29 17.30 -11.40 4.52
CA ASN A 29 16.13 -12.24 4.84
C ASN A 29 15.83 -12.38 6.34
N THR A 30 16.67 -11.82 7.21
CA THR A 30 16.60 -11.99 8.67
C THR A 30 16.64 -10.68 9.46
N GLN A 31 17.07 -9.58 8.84
CA GLN A 31 17.28 -8.30 9.50
C GLN A 31 16.48 -7.17 8.86
N ILE A 32 15.95 -6.30 9.71
CA ILE A 32 15.32 -5.03 9.32
C ILE A 32 16.21 -3.89 9.81
N VAL A 33 16.57 -2.99 8.92
CA VAL A 33 17.24 -1.72 9.24
C VAL A 33 16.17 -0.66 9.43
N CYS A 34 16.11 -0.10 10.64
CA CYS A 34 15.17 0.94 11.03
C CYS A 34 15.74 2.32 10.69
N ASN A 35 15.75 2.68 9.41
CA ASN A 35 16.30 3.94 8.89
C ASN A 35 15.23 5.02 8.59
N ASP A 36 13.99 4.80 9.03
CA ASP A 36 12.85 5.70 8.81
C ASP A 36 12.60 6.09 7.34
N GLU A 37 13.04 5.27 6.37
CA GLU A 37 12.71 5.50 4.96
C GLU A 37 11.21 5.38 4.66
N GLY A 38 10.46 4.82 5.59
CA GLY A 38 9.01 4.75 5.55
C GLY A 38 8.53 3.45 4.93
N ILE A 39 7.44 3.53 4.17
CA ILE A 39 6.80 2.38 3.55
C ILE A 39 6.51 2.64 2.08
N TYR A 40 6.30 1.58 1.32
CA TYR A 40 5.72 1.72 -0.01
C TYR A 40 4.24 2.09 0.11
N TYR A 41 3.85 3.25 -0.40
CA TYR A 41 2.45 3.72 -0.38
C TYR A 41 2.02 4.16 -1.77
N ALA A 42 1.05 3.45 -2.36
CA ALA A 42 0.51 3.74 -3.69
C ALA A 42 -0.97 4.15 -3.60
N GLU A 43 -1.39 5.09 -4.48
CA GLU A 43 -2.80 5.42 -4.68
C GLU A 43 -3.20 5.16 -6.12
N ALA A 44 -4.20 4.31 -6.32
CA ALA A 44 -4.77 4.02 -7.63
C ALA A 44 -6.14 4.68 -7.76
N ARG A 45 -6.51 5.08 -8.99
CA ARG A 45 -7.87 5.57 -9.29
C ARG A 45 -8.57 4.56 -10.20
N VAL A 46 -9.61 3.93 -9.68
CA VAL A 46 -10.31 2.85 -10.37
C VAL A 46 -11.58 3.39 -11.02
N LYS A 47 -11.77 3.10 -12.31
CA LYS A 47 -12.97 3.46 -13.10
C LYS A 47 -14.14 2.47 -12.87
N GLN A 48 -14.25 1.90 -11.68
CA GLN A 48 -15.29 0.94 -11.30
C GLN A 48 -15.86 1.34 -9.95
N LYS A 49 -17.18 1.21 -9.76
CA LYS A 49 -17.77 1.42 -8.43
C LYS A 49 -17.38 0.27 -7.52
N LEU A 50 -17.12 0.57 -6.24
CA LEU A 50 -16.77 -0.45 -5.26
C LEU A 50 -17.87 -1.53 -5.12
N GLN A 51 -19.14 -1.13 -5.17
CA GLN A 51 -20.27 -2.06 -5.15
C GLN A 51 -20.21 -3.11 -6.27
N ASP A 52 -19.87 -2.71 -7.49
CA ASP A 52 -19.87 -3.61 -8.65
C ASP A 52 -18.73 -4.62 -8.52
N PHE A 53 -17.60 -4.20 -7.94
CA PHE A 53 -16.49 -5.09 -7.58
C PHE A 53 -16.88 -6.10 -6.50
N LEU A 54 -17.56 -5.65 -5.43
CA LEU A 54 -17.93 -6.51 -4.31
C LEU A 54 -19.00 -7.54 -4.68
N CYS A 55 -19.88 -7.25 -5.64
CA CYS A 55 -20.88 -8.20 -6.11
C CYS A 55 -20.27 -9.38 -6.87
N HIS A 56 -19.22 -9.14 -7.65
CA HIS A 56 -18.55 -10.15 -8.46
C HIS A 56 -17.03 -9.94 -8.39
N PRO A 57 -16.38 -10.36 -7.29
CA PRO A 57 -14.94 -10.29 -7.18
C PRO A 57 -14.32 -11.24 -8.22
N ASP A 58 -13.36 -10.72 -8.97
CA ASP A 58 -12.59 -11.45 -9.98
C ASP A 58 -11.15 -11.51 -9.51
N ASP A 59 -10.54 -12.69 -9.54
CA ASP A 59 -9.20 -12.93 -8.99
C ASP A 59 -8.15 -12.03 -9.64
N GLU A 60 -8.30 -11.74 -10.93
CA GLU A 60 -7.41 -10.82 -11.65
C GLU A 60 -7.53 -9.40 -11.08
N LYS A 61 -8.75 -8.90 -10.89
CA LYS A 61 -9.02 -7.58 -10.31
C LYS A 61 -8.63 -7.47 -8.83
N VAL A 62 -8.71 -8.57 -8.09
CA VAL A 62 -8.24 -8.63 -6.70
C VAL A 62 -6.71 -8.48 -6.66
N ARG A 63 -5.99 -9.11 -7.60
CA ARG A 63 -4.53 -8.94 -7.71
C ARG A 63 -4.14 -7.50 -8.03
N GLU A 64 -4.94 -6.79 -8.83
CA GLU A 64 -4.74 -5.36 -9.08
C GLU A 64 -4.87 -4.47 -7.84
N LEU A 65 -5.47 -4.96 -6.73
CA LEU A 65 -5.55 -4.24 -5.46
C LEU A 65 -4.29 -4.37 -4.60
N LEU A 66 -3.43 -5.35 -4.92
CA LEU A 66 -2.16 -5.51 -4.23
C LEU A 66 -1.20 -4.41 -4.69
N PRO A 67 -0.36 -3.88 -3.78
CA PRO A 67 0.76 -3.04 -4.19
C PRO A 67 1.54 -3.79 -5.25
N GLU A 68 1.81 -3.12 -6.38
CA GLU A 68 2.81 -3.63 -7.32
C GLU A 68 4.10 -3.79 -6.52
N SER A 69 4.49 -5.04 -6.28
CA SER A 69 5.61 -5.32 -5.41
C SER A 69 6.84 -4.64 -6.01
N PRO A 70 7.64 -3.87 -5.25
CA PRO A 70 8.92 -3.38 -5.74
C PRO A 70 9.95 -4.51 -5.93
N CYS A 71 9.50 -5.74 -6.19
CA CYS A 71 10.31 -6.90 -6.52
C CYS A 71 11.03 -6.64 -7.85
N THR A 72 12.14 -5.91 -7.78
CA THR A 72 13.25 -6.18 -8.67
C THR A 72 13.67 -7.63 -8.44
N VAL A 73 13.92 -8.33 -9.53
CA VAL A 73 14.02 -9.80 -9.63
C VAL A 73 15.18 -10.41 -8.81
N GLU A 74 15.87 -9.61 -7.99
CA GLU A 74 17.02 -10.02 -7.20
C GLU A 74 16.92 -9.40 -5.81
N SER A 75 16.42 -10.21 -4.87
CA SER A 75 16.53 -10.06 -3.42
C SER A 75 15.50 -9.21 -2.68
N SER A 76 14.99 -9.77 -1.57
CA SER A 76 14.27 -9.06 -0.52
C SER A 76 15.12 -7.97 0.15
N ILE A 77 16.42 -7.92 -0.14
CA ILE A 77 17.37 -6.89 0.31
C ILE A 77 16.93 -5.52 -0.21
N GLU A 78 16.96 -4.52 0.66
CA GLU A 78 16.57 -3.13 0.43
C GLU A 78 15.09 -2.90 0.04
N ASN A 79 14.23 -3.90 0.27
CA ASN A 79 12.79 -3.72 0.11
C ASN A 79 12.13 -3.15 1.36
N TYR A 80 11.03 -2.41 1.15
CA TYR A 80 10.19 -1.92 2.23
C TYR A 80 9.60 -3.09 3.03
N VAL A 81 9.53 -2.93 4.35
CA VAL A 81 8.94 -3.94 5.24
C VAL A 81 7.43 -4.06 5.00
N ILE A 82 6.76 -2.95 4.66
CA ILE A 82 5.34 -2.90 4.37
C ILE A 82 5.07 -2.16 3.06
N GLY A 83 4.09 -2.68 2.31
CA GLY A 83 3.45 -1.99 1.19
C GLY A 83 1.96 -1.80 1.44
N ILE A 84 1.46 -0.59 1.15
CA ILE A 84 0.04 -0.25 1.22
C ILE A 84 -0.39 0.30 -0.13
N GLN A 85 -1.45 -0.28 -0.70
CA GLN A 85 -2.11 0.27 -1.87
C GLN A 85 -3.52 0.73 -1.52
N VAL A 86 -3.87 1.94 -1.95
CA VAL A 86 -5.17 2.55 -1.72
C VAL A 86 -5.86 2.79 -3.05
N SER A 87 -6.85 1.95 -3.35
CA SER A 87 -7.71 2.09 -4.53
C SER A 87 -8.85 3.06 -4.25
N ILE A 88 -8.94 4.11 -5.06
CA ILE A 88 -9.98 5.14 -4.98
C ILE A 88 -10.98 4.91 -6.11
N ASN A 89 -12.12 4.31 -5.77
CA ASN A 89 -13.23 4.07 -6.70
C ASN A 89 -14.01 5.36 -6.97
N ARG A 90 -14.47 5.53 -8.21
CA ARG A 90 -15.40 6.61 -8.54
C ARG A 90 -16.80 6.33 -8.00
N VAL A 91 -17.43 7.36 -7.45
CA VAL A 91 -18.88 7.39 -7.22
C VAL A 91 -19.50 7.96 -8.48
N ILE A 92 -20.05 7.11 -9.35
CA ILE A 92 -20.84 7.57 -10.50
C ILE A 92 -22.23 7.91 -9.94
N ARG A 93 -22.55 9.20 -9.85
CA ARG A 93 -23.92 9.65 -9.58
C ARG A 93 -24.74 9.42 -10.86
N SER A 94 -25.80 8.62 -10.75
CA SER A 94 -26.85 8.49 -11.76
C SER A 94 -27.72 9.74 -11.79
#